data_AF-W9XBD0-F1
#
_entry.id   AF-W9XBD0-F1
#
_cell.length_a   1.000
_cell.length_b   1.000
_cell.length_c   1.000
_cell.angle_alpha   90.00
_cell.angle_beta   90.00
_cell.angle_gamma   90.00
#
_symmetry.space_group_name_H-M   'P 1'
#
loop_
_entity.id
_entity.type
_entity.pdbx_description
1 polymer ?
#
loop_
_entity_poly.entity_id
_entity_poly.type
_entity_poly.pdbx_seq_one_letter_code
_entity_poly.pdbx_strand_id
1 'polypeptide(L)'
;MTKGIFVEIDGDVAHTQTSMLLLGNGIAILSKHSSDRGWPFASRFNDAIEKWGHDSPEPNETAFNIFKNTDLSMFEYHEQHPESSADSHAVKNQFTKSPPLSHEHVKSAFEWSGLSHARVFDVGGSPKNDRPAAAPSTSIVPAHMKSRINFHEDRFWDPQRVAADSYFLRTIFHDWADKYTKKILQALLVAMKPGSRILIMDYVTLPYGTLKIGNERRMRIRDMQMMVMHNALERDEGEWRRLFAETDSN
;
A
#
# COMPACT_ATOMS: atom_id res chain seq x y z
N MET A 1 -15.44 29.78 14.46
CA MET A 1 -14.95 28.46 14.02
C MET A 1 -13.43 28.36 14.10
N THR A 2 -12.86 27.41 14.87
CA THR A 2 -11.47 27.47 15.38
C THR A 2 -10.36 27.00 14.42
N LYS A 3 -10.71 26.47 13.24
CA LYS A 3 -9.74 25.97 12.24
C LYS A 3 -9.84 26.65 10.87
N GLY A 4 -10.73 27.64 10.71
CA GLY A 4 -10.86 28.40 9.45
C GLY A 4 -11.33 27.60 8.24
N ILE A 5 -11.90 26.41 8.43
CA ILE A 5 -12.43 25.58 7.32
C ILE A 5 -13.67 26.23 6.72
N PHE A 6 -14.54 26.81 7.54
CA PHE A 6 -15.63 27.68 7.14
C PHE A 6 -15.49 29.02 7.85
N VAL A 7 -16.19 30.04 7.38
CA VAL A 7 -16.25 31.37 8.00
C VAL A 7 -17.70 31.72 8.34
N GLU A 8 -17.87 32.52 9.38
CA GLU A 8 -19.18 33.07 9.78
C GLU A 8 -19.20 34.55 9.39
N ILE A 9 -20.25 34.98 8.71
CA ILE A 9 -20.43 36.36 8.22
C ILE A 9 -21.86 36.76 8.56
N ASP A 10 -22.02 37.77 9.41
CA ASP A 10 -23.32 38.32 9.83
C ASP A 10 -24.32 37.28 10.38
N GLY A 11 -23.81 36.24 11.04
CA GLY A 11 -24.62 35.14 11.60
C GLY A 11 -24.91 33.99 10.63
N ASP A 12 -24.50 34.12 9.36
CA ASP A 12 -24.57 33.07 8.35
C ASP A 12 -23.21 32.36 8.16
N VAL A 13 -23.22 31.16 7.58
CA VAL A 13 -22.00 30.37 7.29
C VAL A 13 -21.66 30.43 5.81
N ALA A 14 -20.39 30.72 5.49
CA ALA A 14 -19.87 30.73 4.14
C ALA A 14 -18.64 29.82 3.96
N HIS A 15 -18.42 29.39 2.72
CA HIS A 15 -17.24 28.62 2.33
C HIS A 15 -15.96 29.45 2.38
N THR A 16 -14.85 28.78 2.67
CA THR A 16 -13.49 29.27 2.43
C THR A 16 -12.84 28.44 1.32
N GLN A 17 -11.68 28.86 0.81
CA GLN A 17 -10.91 28.05 -0.14
C GLN A 17 -10.65 26.62 0.39
N THR A 18 -10.45 26.46 1.70
CA THR A 18 -10.22 25.16 2.33
C THR A 18 -11.47 24.27 2.32
N SER A 19 -12.65 24.80 2.67
CA SER A 19 -13.88 23.98 2.60
C SER A 19 -14.31 23.66 1.18
N MET A 20 -13.95 24.48 0.18
CA MET A 20 -14.19 24.12 -1.22
C MET A 20 -13.42 22.86 -1.64
N LEU A 21 -12.28 22.54 -1.00
CA LEU A 21 -11.55 21.28 -1.25
C LEU A 21 -12.32 20.03 -0.77
N LEU A 22 -13.33 20.20 0.09
CA LEU A 22 -14.18 19.11 0.58
C LEU A 22 -15.31 18.76 -0.40
N LEU A 23 -15.57 19.61 -1.41
CA LEU A 23 -16.64 19.40 -2.39
C LEU A 23 -16.16 18.63 -3.63
N GLY A 24 -14.85 18.65 -3.90
CA GLY A 24 -14.25 18.05 -5.10
C GLY A 24 -13.60 16.68 -4.88
N ASN A 25 -12.96 16.17 -5.93
CA ASN A 25 -12.12 14.98 -5.82
C ASN A 25 -10.87 15.26 -4.97
N GLY A 26 -10.30 14.21 -4.37
CA GLY A 26 -9.06 14.29 -3.61
C GLY A 26 -9.26 14.27 -2.10
N ILE A 27 -9.24 15.43 -1.42
CA ILE A 27 -9.38 15.48 0.05
C ILE A 27 -10.73 14.91 0.50
N ALA A 28 -11.82 15.17 -0.24
CA ALA A 28 -13.13 14.60 0.07
C ALA A 28 -13.12 13.06 0.04
N ILE A 29 -12.40 12.44 -0.91
CA ILE A 29 -12.26 10.98 -1.00
C ILE A 29 -11.58 10.43 0.25
N LEU A 30 -10.47 11.05 0.66
CA LEU A 30 -9.75 10.65 1.87
C LEU A 30 -10.60 10.87 3.13
N SER A 31 -11.28 12.02 3.22
CA SER A 31 -12.15 12.36 4.35
C SER A 31 -13.30 11.38 4.48
N LYS A 32 -13.97 11.06 3.37
CA LYS A 32 -15.06 10.08 3.32
C LYS A 32 -14.55 8.69 3.72
N HIS A 33 -13.42 8.26 3.15
CA HIS A 33 -12.82 6.97 3.53
C HIS A 33 -12.48 6.90 5.02
N SER A 34 -11.86 7.94 5.57
CA SER A 34 -11.55 8.00 7.00
C SER A 34 -12.81 7.93 7.85
N SER A 35 -13.84 8.71 7.54
CA SER A 35 -15.08 8.76 8.35
C SER A 35 -15.95 7.53 8.21
N ASP A 36 -16.21 7.07 6.99
CA ASP A 36 -17.21 6.03 6.72
C ASP A 36 -16.66 4.61 6.94
N ARG A 37 -15.33 4.45 6.91
CA ARG A 37 -14.68 3.13 6.98
C ARG A 37 -13.52 3.13 7.97
N GLY A 38 -12.53 4.00 7.76
CA GLY A 38 -11.29 4.05 8.53
C GLY A 38 -11.50 4.04 10.04
N TRP A 39 -12.23 5.03 10.56
CA TRP A 39 -12.54 5.13 11.99
C TRP A 39 -13.44 3.99 12.48
N PRO A 40 -14.54 3.62 11.80
CA PRO A 40 -15.37 2.50 12.22
C PRO A 40 -14.62 1.18 12.39
N PHE A 41 -13.79 0.75 11.43
CA PHE A 41 -13.05 -0.50 11.63
C PHE A 41 -11.87 -0.33 12.60
N ALA A 42 -11.19 0.82 12.63
CA ALA A 42 -10.11 1.05 13.61
C ALA A 42 -10.64 1.01 15.06
N SER A 43 -11.90 1.38 15.29
CA SER A 43 -12.53 1.26 16.61
C SER A 43 -12.67 -0.18 17.11
N ARG A 44 -12.56 -1.18 16.21
CA ARG A 44 -12.59 -2.62 16.51
C ARG A 44 -11.22 -3.21 16.82
N PHE A 45 -10.19 -2.39 16.94
CA PHE A 45 -8.83 -2.87 17.14
C PHE A 45 -8.64 -3.64 18.46
N ASN A 46 -9.21 -3.14 19.56
CA ASN A 46 -9.15 -3.86 20.84
C ASN A 46 -9.90 -5.20 20.76
N ASP A 47 -11.09 -5.22 20.13
CA ASP A 47 -11.86 -6.44 19.91
C ASP A 47 -11.03 -7.50 19.13
N ALA A 48 -10.21 -7.06 18.16
CA ALA A 48 -9.35 -7.96 17.40
C ALA A 48 -8.21 -8.54 18.25
N ILE A 49 -7.56 -7.70 19.05
CA ILE A 49 -6.51 -8.15 19.99
C ILE A 49 -7.09 -9.13 21.03
N GLU A 50 -8.28 -8.87 21.57
CA GLU A 50 -8.93 -9.77 22.53
C GLU A 50 -9.29 -11.11 21.90
N LYS A 51 -9.69 -11.12 20.62
CA LYS A 51 -10.12 -12.33 19.92
C LYS A 51 -8.96 -13.20 19.43
N TRP A 52 -7.93 -12.60 18.84
CA TRP A 52 -6.85 -13.34 18.14
C TRP A 52 -5.46 -13.11 18.75
N GLY A 53 -5.31 -12.18 19.67
CA GLY A 53 -4.03 -11.80 20.25
C GLY A 53 -3.29 -10.73 19.43
N HIS A 54 -2.36 -10.05 20.08
CA HIS A 54 -1.56 -8.98 19.47
C HIS A 54 -0.62 -9.48 18.36
N ASP A 55 -0.12 -10.71 18.49
CA ASP A 55 0.95 -11.25 17.64
C ASP A 55 0.42 -12.06 16.45
N SER A 56 -0.89 -12.03 16.16
CA SER A 56 -1.42 -12.74 15.00
C SER A 56 -0.82 -12.18 13.71
N PRO A 57 -0.22 -13.02 12.85
CA PRO A 57 0.30 -12.58 11.55
C PRO A 57 -0.77 -12.69 10.44
N GLU A 58 -1.99 -13.11 10.77
CA GLU A 58 -2.97 -13.54 9.77
C GLU A 58 -3.76 -12.36 9.20
N PRO A 59 -3.83 -12.23 7.85
CA PRO A 59 -4.43 -11.07 7.18
C PRO A 59 -5.96 -11.03 7.27
N ASN A 60 -6.59 -12.08 7.80
CA ASN A 60 -8.03 -12.19 8.05
C ASN A 60 -8.38 -12.22 9.56
N GLU A 61 -7.44 -11.87 10.43
CA GLU A 61 -7.64 -11.80 11.89
C GLU A 61 -7.50 -10.36 12.39
N THR A 62 -8.14 -9.42 11.68
CA THR A 62 -7.93 -7.97 11.87
C THR A 62 -9.17 -7.25 12.39
N ALA A 63 -9.02 -5.98 12.75
CA ALA A 63 -10.15 -5.12 13.10
C ALA A 63 -11.14 -4.95 11.92
N PHE A 64 -10.64 -4.99 10.69
CA PHE A 64 -11.48 -5.01 9.49
C PHE A 64 -12.40 -6.23 9.46
N ASN A 65 -11.90 -7.41 9.82
CA ASN A 65 -12.67 -8.65 9.85
C ASN A 65 -13.82 -8.61 10.84
N ILE A 66 -13.59 -8.07 12.04
CA ILE A 66 -14.64 -7.85 13.04
C ILE A 66 -15.67 -6.85 12.51
N PHE A 67 -15.21 -5.72 11.96
CA PHE A 67 -16.10 -4.66 11.48
C PHE A 67 -16.99 -5.13 10.32
N LYS A 68 -16.42 -5.87 9.38
CA LYS A 68 -17.14 -6.40 8.21
C LYS A 68 -17.87 -7.71 8.48
N ASN A 69 -17.64 -8.33 9.64
CA ASN A 69 -18.12 -9.65 9.99
C ASN A 69 -17.81 -10.67 8.88
N THR A 70 -16.52 -10.85 8.59
CA THR A 70 -16.04 -11.69 7.49
C THR A 70 -14.75 -12.41 7.89
N ASP A 71 -14.56 -13.62 7.34
CA ASP A 71 -13.33 -14.41 7.49
C ASP A 71 -12.36 -14.22 6.30
N LEU A 72 -12.68 -13.32 5.36
CA LEU A 72 -11.85 -12.98 4.21
C LEU A 72 -10.82 -11.91 4.59
N SER A 73 -9.61 -11.99 4.04
CA SER A 73 -8.69 -10.84 4.11
C SER A 73 -9.31 -9.61 3.43
N MET A 74 -8.82 -8.40 3.76
CA MET A 74 -9.33 -7.18 3.13
C MET A 74 -9.23 -7.22 1.59
N PHE A 75 -8.17 -7.82 1.04
CA PHE A 75 -8.01 -7.97 -0.41
C PHE A 75 -9.06 -8.90 -1.02
N GLU A 76 -9.26 -10.09 -0.45
CA GLU A 76 -10.27 -11.05 -0.91
C GLU A 76 -11.69 -10.50 -0.77
N TYR A 77 -11.97 -9.77 0.31
CA TYR A 77 -13.24 -9.09 0.49
C TYR A 77 -13.46 -8.06 -0.62
N HIS A 78 -12.47 -7.23 -0.95
CA HIS A 78 -12.58 -6.25 -2.03
C HIS A 78 -12.72 -6.89 -3.41
N GLU A 79 -12.08 -8.03 -3.67
CA GLU A 79 -12.29 -8.78 -4.91
C GLU A 79 -13.74 -9.26 -5.07
N GLN A 80 -14.38 -9.66 -3.97
CA GLN A 80 -15.78 -10.11 -3.96
C GLN A 80 -16.80 -8.97 -3.90
N HIS A 81 -16.36 -7.75 -3.57
CA HIS A 81 -17.21 -6.56 -3.39
C HIS A 81 -16.70 -5.38 -4.24
N PRO A 82 -17.00 -5.37 -5.55
CA PRO A 82 -16.43 -4.42 -6.51
C PRO A 82 -16.64 -2.95 -6.14
N GLU A 83 -17.76 -2.62 -5.49
CA GLU A 83 -18.05 -1.27 -4.99
C GLU A 83 -17.08 -0.84 -3.87
N SER A 84 -16.70 -1.77 -2.99
CA SER A 84 -15.69 -1.50 -1.95
C SER A 84 -14.28 -1.39 -2.55
N SER A 85 -14.02 -2.16 -3.61
CA SER A 85 -12.79 -2.10 -4.39
C SER A 85 -12.59 -0.73 -5.04
N ALA A 86 -13.59 -0.21 -5.77
CA ALA A 86 -13.51 1.07 -6.47
C ALA A 86 -13.16 2.24 -5.52
N ASP A 87 -13.80 2.29 -4.34
CA ASP A 87 -13.51 3.29 -3.32
C ASP A 87 -12.07 3.17 -2.78
N SER A 88 -11.59 1.95 -2.54
CA SER A 88 -10.23 1.70 -2.07
C SER A 88 -9.18 2.13 -3.10
N HIS A 89 -9.46 1.94 -4.39
CA HIS A 89 -8.61 2.43 -5.49
C HIS A 89 -8.55 3.96 -5.52
N ALA A 90 -9.70 4.63 -5.41
CA ALA A 90 -9.75 6.09 -5.39
C ALA A 90 -8.89 6.66 -4.25
N VAL A 91 -8.95 6.04 -3.08
CA VAL A 91 -8.13 6.36 -1.91
C VAL A 91 -6.64 6.12 -2.18
N LYS A 92 -6.27 4.93 -2.67
CA LYS A 92 -4.87 4.59 -2.99
C LYS A 92 -4.29 5.53 -4.06
N ASN A 93 -5.05 5.86 -5.09
CA ASN A 93 -4.63 6.82 -6.13
C ASN A 93 -4.37 8.20 -5.51
N GLN A 94 -5.23 8.65 -4.60
CA GLN A 94 -5.02 9.94 -3.94
C GLN A 94 -3.78 9.96 -3.05
N PHE A 95 -3.47 8.86 -2.36
CA PHE A 95 -2.20 8.74 -1.63
C PHE A 95 -0.99 8.89 -2.55
N THR A 96 -1.03 8.34 -3.77
CA THR A 96 0.08 8.47 -4.74
C THR A 96 0.28 9.86 -5.31
N LYS A 97 -0.65 10.78 -5.05
CA LYS A 97 -0.53 12.21 -5.38
C LYS A 97 -0.02 13.04 -4.19
N SER A 98 0.09 12.43 -3.01
CA SER A 98 0.64 13.09 -1.83
C SER A 98 2.18 13.06 -1.88
N PRO A 99 2.88 14.11 -1.40
CA PRO A 99 4.34 14.14 -1.43
C PRO A 99 5.02 12.90 -0.79
N PRO A 100 4.55 12.34 0.34
CA PRO A 100 5.22 11.19 0.96
C PRO A 100 5.16 9.88 0.15
N LEU A 101 4.10 9.68 -0.65
CA LEU A 101 3.87 8.44 -1.39
C LEU A 101 3.83 8.67 -2.91
N SER A 102 4.41 9.78 -3.38
CA SER A 102 4.38 10.16 -4.77
C SER A 102 5.02 9.09 -5.67
N HIS A 103 4.44 8.87 -6.86
CA HIS A 103 5.10 8.08 -7.90
C HIS A 103 6.33 8.78 -8.47
N GLU A 104 6.48 10.10 -8.30
CA GLU A 104 7.68 10.82 -8.73
C GLU A 104 8.94 10.30 -8.06
N HIS A 105 8.83 9.79 -6.83
CA HIS A 105 9.95 9.15 -6.13
C HIS A 105 10.49 7.93 -6.86
N VAL A 106 9.65 7.22 -7.63
CA VAL A 106 10.12 6.09 -8.43
C VAL A 106 11.24 6.56 -9.35
N LYS A 107 11.07 7.71 -10.03
CA LYS A 107 12.03 8.22 -11.01
C LYS A 107 13.38 8.63 -10.39
N SER A 108 13.37 9.12 -9.15
CA SER A 108 14.54 9.71 -8.51
C SER A 108 15.22 8.83 -7.47
N ALA A 109 14.55 7.80 -6.95
CA ALA A 109 15.08 6.96 -5.87
C ALA A 109 16.07 5.89 -6.36
N PHE A 110 16.19 5.68 -7.66
CA PHE A 110 17.04 4.65 -8.25
C PHE A 110 17.57 5.07 -9.62
N GLU A 111 18.80 4.67 -9.94
CA GLU A 111 19.46 4.94 -11.22
C GLU A 111 18.94 4.00 -12.33
N TRP A 112 17.71 4.23 -12.80
CA TRP A 112 17.04 3.39 -13.81
C TRP A 112 17.77 3.32 -15.16
N SER A 113 18.55 4.35 -15.49
CA SER A 113 19.40 4.36 -16.69
C SER A 113 20.40 3.21 -16.69
N GLY A 114 20.88 2.78 -15.51
CA GLY A 114 21.75 1.63 -15.34
C GLY A 114 21.06 0.28 -15.66
N LEU A 115 19.73 0.26 -15.73
CA LEU A 115 18.93 -0.89 -16.18
C LEU A 115 18.55 -0.80 -17.67
N SER A 116 19.31 -0.04 -18.47
CA SER A 116 19.11 -0.02 -19.92
C SER A 116 19.13 -1.46 -20.48
N HIS A 117 18.12 -1.79 -21.29
CA HIS A 117 17.88 -3.13 -21.85
C HIS A 117 17.57 -4.27 -20.85
N ALA A 118 17.42 -3.97 -19.56
CA ALA A 118 17.02 -4.94 -18.56
C ALA A 118 15.52 -5.24 -18.61
N ARG A 119 15.14 -6.47 -18.25
CA ARG A 119 13.75 -6.84 -17.95
C ARG A 119 13.48 -6.56 -16.48
N VAL A 120 12.55 -5.64 -16.22
CA VAL A 120 12.00 -5.40 -14.88
C VAL A 120 10.65 -6.10 -14.78
N PHE A 121 10.49 -6.94 -13.77
CA PHE A 121 9.23 -7.57 -13.43
C PHE A 121 8.59 -6.81 -12.26
N ASP A 122 7.48 -6.14 -12.51
CA ASP A 122 6.74 -5.36 -11.51
C ASP A 122 5.75 -6.27 -10.76
N VAL A 123 6.04 -6.59 -9.51
CA VAL A 123 5.29 -7.55 -8.71
C VAL A 123 4.20 -6.82 -7.93
N GLY A 124 2.95 -7.23 -8.11
CA GLY A 124 1.80 -6.51 -7.52
C GLY A 124 1.57 -5.14 -8.16
N GLY A 125 2.23 -4.87 -9.28
CA GLY A 125 2.22 -3.62 -10.04
C GLY A 125 0.95 -3.37 -10.85
N SER A 126 -0.23 -3.74 -10.32
CA SER A 126 -1.48 -3.34 -10.95
C SER A 126 -1.46 -1.80 -11.10
N PRO A 127 -1.57 -1.22 -12.33
CA PRO A 127 -2.13 0.11 -12.47
C PRO A 127 -3.36 0.15 -11.59
N LYS A 128 -3.38 1.09 -10.65
CA LYS A 128 -4.37 1.22 -9.58
C LYS A 128 -5.77 1.64 -10.11
N ASN A 129 -6.18 1.04 -11.22
CA ASN A 129 -7.43 1.19 -11.93
C ASN A 129 -8.04 -0.21 -12.13
N ASP A 130 -8.92 -0.60 -11.20
CA ASP A 130 -9.99 -1.61 -11.27
C ASP A 130 -9.79 -2.80 -12.23
N ARG A 131 -9.38 -3.95 -11.68
CA ARG A 131 -9.81 -5.36 -11.95
C ARG A 131 -8.73 -6.38 -11.53
N PRO A 132 -9.06 -7.67 -11.32
CA PRO A 132 -8.07 -8.70 -10.99
C PRO A 132 -6.93 -8.63 -12.00
N ALA A 133 -5.69 -8.56 -11.50
CA ALA A 133 -4.44 -8.39 -12.26
C ALA A 133 -4.60 -7.53 -13.52
N ALA A 134 -4.40 -6.20 -13.40
CA ALA A 134 -4.37 -5.23 -14.50
C ALA A 134 -4.50 -5.82 -15.91
N ALA A 135 -5.74 -6.04 -16.35
CA ALA A 135 -5.94 -6.55 -17.69
C ALA A 135 -5.38 -5.50 -18.67
N PRO A 136 -4.77 -5.92 -19.79
CA PRO A 136 -4.34 -5.01 -20.85
C PRO A 136 -5.45 -4.05 -21.30
N SER A 137 -6.72 -4.45 -21.14
CA SER A 137 -7.92 -3.72 -21.52
C SER A 137 -8.30 -2.56 -20.58
N THR A 138 -7.83 -2.54 -19.33
CA THR A 138 -8.14 -1.47 -18.36
C THR A 138 -6.94 -0.57 -18.04
N SER A 139 -5.75 -0.95 -18.51
CA SER A 139 -4.50 -0.24 -18.26
C SER A 139 -4.28 0.91 -19.24
N ILE A 140 -4.01 2.11 -18.72
CA ILE A 140 -3.62 3.27 -19.55
C ILE A 140 -2.11 3.20 -19.79
N VAL A 141 -1.72 2.51 -20.87
CA VAL A 141 -0.32 2.45 -21.32
C VAL A 141 -0.09 3.44 -22.45
N PRO A 142 0.86 4.40 -22.33
CA PRO A 142 1.22 5.29 -23.42
C PRO A 142 1.55 4.50 -24.69
N ALA A 143 1.07 4.98 -25.85
CA ALA A 143 1.15 4.22 -27.11
C ALA A 143 2.57 3.71 -27.44
N HIS A 144 3.58 4.56 -27.20
CA HIS A 144 4.99 4.24 -27.45
C HIS A 144 5.59 3.20 -26.48
N MET A 145 4.90 2.86 -25.38
CA MET A 145 5.34 1.87 -24.40
C MET A 145 4.62 0.52 -24.53
N LYS A 146 3.56 0.42 -25.35
CA LYS A 146 2.73 -0.78 -25.44
C LYS A 146 3.52 -2.05 -25.79
N SER A 147 4.53 -1.96 -26.66
CA SER A 147 5.39 -3.10 -27.02
C SER A 147 6.42 -3.47 -25.94
N ARG A 148 6.58 -2.63 -24.92
CA ARG A 148 7.57 -2.80 -23.83
C ARG A 148 6.97 -3.32 -22.53
N ILE A 149 5.64 -3.42 -22.44
CA ILE A 149 4.92 -3.84 -21.24
C ILE A 149 4.10 -5.08 -21.58
N ASN A 150 4.37 -6.18 -20.87
CA ASN A 150 3.58 -7.40 -20.93
C ASN A 150 2.89 -7.59 -19.58
N PHE A 151 1.61 -7.94 -19.62
CA PHE A 151 0.82 -8.22 -18.43
C PHE A 151 0.88 -9.70 -18.11
N HIS A 152 1.11 -10.02 -16.84
CA HIS A 152 1.14 -11.38 -16.31
C HIS A 152 0.14 -11.45 -15.14
N GLU A 153 -0.83 -12.34 -15.25
CA GLU A 153 -1.72 -12.67 -14.14
C GLU A 153 -1.03 -13.73 -13.30
N ASP A 154 -0.44 -13.29 -12.18
CA ASP A 154 0.27 -14.15 -11.25
C ASP A 154 -0.17 -13.87 -9.82
N ARG A 155 -0.17 -14.91 -8.99
CA ARG A 155 -0.21 -14.77 -7.54
C ARG A 155 1.21 -14.70 -7.04
N PHE A 156 1.59 -13.61 -6.38
CA PHE A 156 2.96 -13.42 -5.87
C PHE A 156 3.35 -14.36 -4.71
N TRP A 157 2.43 -15.23 -4.26
CA TRP A 157 2.69 -16.35 -3.34
C TRP A 157 3.23 -17.60 -4.03
N ASP A 158 2.95 -17.73 -5.32
CA ASP A 158 3.34 -18.89 -6.11
C ASP A 158 4.73 -18.65 -6.71
N PRO A 159 5.56 -19.69 -6.86
CA PRO A 159 6.89 -19.55 -7.46
C PRO A 159 6.84 -18.80 -8.80
N GLN A 160 7.64 -17.74 -8.91
CA GLN A 160 7.70 -16.92 -10.12
C GLN A 160 8.25 -17.75 -11.28
N ARG A 161 7.64 -17.60 -12.46
CA ARG A 161 7.98 -18.35 -13.69
C ARG A 161 8.77 -17.53 -14.69
N VAL A 162 8.71 -16.20 -14.58
CA VAL A 162 9.36 -15.26 -15.49
C VAL A 162 10.66 -14.78 -14.87
N ALA A 163 11.78 -15.23 -15.43
CA ALA A 163 13.09 -14.69 -15.09
C ALA A 163 13.23 -13.23 -15.56
N ALA A 164 13.72 -12.37 -14.67
CA ALA A 164 13.97 -10.97 -14.89
C ALA A 164 15.34 -10.54 -14.34
N ASP A 165 15.84 -9.40 -14.79
CA ASP A 165 17.06 -8.79 -14.26
C ASP A 165 16.78 -8.05 -12.95
N SER A 166 15.56 -7.54 -12.79
CA SER A 166 15.12 -6.91 -11.55
C SER A 166 13.65 -7.20 -11.27
N TYR A 167 13.31 -7.45 -10.00
CA TYR A 167 11.94 -7.59 -9.51
C TYR A 167 11.62 -6.36 -8.68
N PHE A 168 10.66 -5.56 -9.12
CA PHE A 168 10.28 -4.32 -8.45
C PHE A 168 9.00 -4.52 -7.63
N LEU A 169 9.04 -4.12 -6.36
CA LEU A 169 7.89 -4.16 -5.45
C LEU A 169 7.76 -2.79 -4.81
N ARG A 170 6.59 -2.16 -4.95
CA ARG A 170 6.32 -0.85 -4.35
C ARG A 170 5.05 -0.89 -3.54
N THR A 171 5.15 -0.57 -2.26
CA THR A 171 4.03 -0.61 -1.32
C THR A 171 3.34 -1.96 -1.39
N ILE A 172 4.13 -3.03 -1.27
CA ILE A 172 3.64 -4.42 -1.30
C ILE A 172 3.89 -5.08 0.06
N PHE A 173 5.14 -5.12 0.52
CA PHE A 173 5.49 -5.86 1.73
C PHE A 173 4.96 -5.23 3.01
N HIS A 174 4.64 -3.94 3.00
CA HIS A 174 3.96 -3.27 4.11
C HIS A 174 2.52 -3.77 4.35
N ASP A 175 1.90 -4.42 3.36
CA ASP A 175 0.57 -5.04 3.50
C ASP A 175 0.67 -6.47 4.08
N TRP A 176 1.88 -6.96 4.38
CA TRP A 176 2.11 -8.35 4.80
C TRP A 176 3.01 -8.46 6.04
N ALA A 177 2.66 -9.37 6.95
CA ALA A 177 3.52 -9.79 8.06
C ALA A 177 4.78 -10.53 7.56
N ASP A 178 5.80 -10.67 8.40
CA ASP A 178 7.09 -11.29 8.03
C ASP A 178 6.95 -12.71 7.49
N LYS A 179 6.06 -13.52 8.08
CA LYS A 179 5.70 -14.87 7.60
C LYS A 179 5.39 -14.86 6.10
N TYR A 180 4.65 -13.86 5.66
CA TYR A 180 4.16 -13.72 4.30
C TYR A 180 5.18 -13.04 3.39
N THR A 181 5.85 -11.99 3.86
CA THR A 181 6.95 -11.35 3.13
C THR A 181 8.04 -12.35 2.75
N LYS A 182 8.44 -13.24 3.68
CA LYS A 182 9.40 -14.33 3.40
C LYS A 182 8.90 -15.24 2.28
N LYS A 183 7.61 -15.60 2.30
CA LYS A 183 7.00 -16.47 1.31
C LYS A 183 7.03 -15.86 -0.10
N ILE A 184 6.75 -14.56 -0.20
CA ILE A 184 6.82 -13.82 -1.47
C ILE A 184 8.28 -13.74 -1.95
N LEU A 185 9.22 -13.39 -1.07
CA LEU A 185 10.64 -13.34 -1.44
C LEU A 185 11.14 -14.70 -1.93
N GLN A 186 10.81 -15.78 -1.22
CA GLN A 186 11.11 -17.16 -1.64
C GLN A 186 10.53 -17.49 -3.01
N ALA A 187 9.30 -17.06 -3.30
CA ALA A 187 8.68 -17.25 -4.60
C ALA A 187 9.44 -16.52 -5.73
N LEU A 188 9.99 -15.32 -5.45
CA LEU A 188 10.82 -14.58 -6.40
C LEU A 188 12.20 -15.22 -6.61
N LEU A 189 12.83 -15.72 -5.54
CA LEU A 189 14.15 -16.35 -5.59
C LEU A 189 14.20 -17.52 -6.58
N VAL A 190 13.09 -18.24 -6.78
CA VAL A 190 12.99 -19.35 -7.75
C VAL A 190 13.30 -18.91 -9.20
N ALA A 191 12.92 -17.69 -9.59
CA ALA A 191 13.14 -17.18 -10.94
C ALA A 191 14.41 -16.31 -11.06
N MET A 192 15.08 -16.02 -9.95
CA MET A 192 16.28 -15.17 -9.95
C MET A 192 17.47 -15.91 -10.55
N LYS A 193 18.15 -15.23 -11.46
CA LYS A 193 19.46 -15.63 -12.02
C LYS A 193 20.60 -14.89 -11.29
N PRO A 194 21.85 -15.37 -11.33
CA PRO A 194 22.99 -14.61 -10.83
C PRO A 194 23.00 -13.16 -11.37
N GLY A 195 23.17 -12.20 -10.47
CA GLY A 195 23.11 -10.77 -10.80
C GLY A 195 21.71 -10.14 -10.83
N SER A 196 20.64 -10.93 -10.66
CA SER A 196 19.28 -10.39 -10.48
C SER A 196 19.18 -9.57 -9.21
N ARG A 197 18.30 -8.58 -9.19
CA ARG A 197 18.07 -7.72 -8.03
C ARG A 197 16.60 -7.70 -7.63
N ILE A 198 16.32 -7.57 -6.35
CA ILE A 198 15.00 -7.20 -5.84
C ILE A 198 15.07 -5.72 -5.45
N LEU A 199 14.17 -4.91 -6.01
CA LEU A 199 14.06 -3.48 -5.75
C LEU A 199 12.78 -3.25 -4.93
N ILE A 200 12.94 -2.83 -3.68
CA ILE A 200 11.83 -2.64 -2.75
C ILE A 200 11.67 -1.15 -2.48
N MET A 201 10.46 -0.64 -2.72
CA MET A 201 10.07 0.73 -2.42
C MET A 201 8.89 0.73 -1.45
N ASP A 202 9.22 0.55 -0.18
CA ASP A 202 8.29 0.60 0.95
C ASP A 202 8.71 1.70 1.94
N TYR A 203 7.84 2.03 2.89
CA TYR A 203 8.16 3.01 3.92
C TYR A 203 9.17 2.38 4.89
N VAL A 204 10.29 3.08 5.14
CA VAL A 204 11.28 2.65 6.13
C VAL A 204 11.08 3.49 7.38
N THR A 205 10.78 2.82 8.49
CA THR A 205 10.59 3.52 9.76
C THR A 205 11.94 3.93 10.36
N LEU A 206 11.91 5.02 11.13
CA LEU A 206 13.09 5.54 11.82
C LEU A 206 12.91 5.34 13.33
N PRO A 207 14.00 5.31 14.12
CA PRO A 207 13.90 5.30 15.58
C PRO A 207 13.03 6.45 16.11
N TYR A 208 12.29 6.21 17.19
CA TYR A 208 11.44 7.23 17.80
C TYR A 208 12.23 8.49 18.18
N GLY A 209 11.65 9.66 17.88
CA GLY A 209 12.28 10.96 18.16
C GLY A 209 13.25 11.44 17.08
N THR A 210 13.48 10.67 16.02
CA THR A 210 14.30 11.09 14.86
C THR A 210 13.62 12.20 14.06
N LEU A 211 12.29 12.18 13.97
CA LEU A 211 11.52 13.13 13.17
C LEU A 211 10.87 14.21 14.05
N LYS A 212 10.58 15.38 13.45
CA LYS A 212 9.68 16.37 14.07
C LYS A 212 8.33 15.72 14.36
N ILE A 213 7.70 16.12 15.47
CA ILE A 213 6.46 15.50 16.00
C ILE A 213 5.37 15.25 14.94
N GLY A 214 5.17 16.17 14.00
CA GLY A 214 4.18 16.01 12.94
C GLY A 214 4.50 14.87 11.95
N ASN A 215 5.77 14.67 11.63
CA ASN A 215 6.20 13.59 10.74
C ASN A 215 6.32 12.27 11.51
N GLU A 216 6.78 12.32 12.76
CA GLU A 216 6.78 11.16 13.67
C GLU A 216 5.37 10.58 13.78
N ARG A 217 4.38 11.43 14.09
CA ARG A 217 2.98 11.01 14.20
C ARG A 217 2.46 10.39 12.90
N ARG A 218 2.79 10.95 11.74
CA ARG A 218 2.36 10.39 10.44
C ARG A 218 2.95 9.01 10.18
N MET A 219 4.22 8.82 10.51
CA MET A 219 4.89 7.53 10.37
C MET A 219 4.25 6.47 11.27
N ARG A 220 4.01 6.76 12.54
CA ARG A 220 3.37 5.80 13.47
C ARG A 220 1.91 5.52 13.15
N ILE A 221 1.16 6.52 12.68
CA ILE A 221 -0.21 6.30 12.23
C ILE A 221 -0.24 5.34 11.04
N ARG A 222 0.71 5.46 10.10
CA ARG A 222 0.79 4.56 8.95
C ARG A 222 1.03 3.12 9.38
N ASP A 223 1.97 2.90 10.29
CA ASP A 223 2.27 1.57 10.82
C ASP A 223 1.03 0.94 11.50
N MET A 224 0.36 1.69 12.37
CA MET A 224 -0.92 1.29 12.97
C MET A 224 -2.01 1.01 11.92
N GLN A 225 -2.04 1.75 10.81
CA GLN A 225 -2.98 1.48 9.74
C GLN A 225 -2.73 0.12 9.08
N MET A 226 -1.46 -0.25 8.83
CA MET A 226 -1.13 -1.57 8.27
C MET A 226 -1.53 -2.68 9.23
N MET A 227 -1.32 -2.49 10.53
CA MET A 227 -1.73 -3.46 11.54
C MET A 227 -3.25 -3.64 11.58
N VAL A 228 -4.02 -2.54 11.67
CA VAL A 228 -5.48 -2.58 11.80
C VAL A 228 -6.15 -3.19 10.55
N MET A 229 -5.57 -3.02 9.36
CA MET A 229 -6.15 -3.48 8.09
C MET A 229 -5.68 -4.87 7.66
N HIS A 230 -4.44 -5.24 8.01
CA HIS A 230 -3.76 -6.40 7.43
C HIS A 230 -2.98 -7.27 8.43
N ASN A 231 -2.95 -6.90 9.72
CA ASN A 231 -1.97 -7.43 10.70
C ASN A 231 -0.53 -7.37 10.15
N ALA A 232 -0.24 -6.30 9.41
CA ALA A 232 1.06 -6.02 8.81
C ALA A 232 1.73 -4.82 9.49
N LEU A 233 2.89 -4.42 8.98
CA LEU A 233 3.76 -3.45 9.62
C LEU A 233 4.62 -2.68 8.61
N GLU A 234 5.00 -1.47 8.99
CA GLU A 234 6.09 -0.73 8.36
C GLU A 234 7.41 -1.08 9.07
N ARG A 235 8.44 -1.42 8.31
CA ARG A 235 9.69 -1.97 8.85
C ARG A 235 10.81 -0.93 8.91
N ASP A 236 11.67 -1.02 9.93
CA ASP A 236 12.94 -0.32 9.98
C ASP A 236 14.04 -1.06 9.18
N GLU A 237 15.20 -0.42 9.02
CA GLU A 237 16.33 -1.01 8.30
C GLU A 237 16.83 -2.33 8.93
N GLY A 238 16.84 -2.43 10.26
CA GLY A 238 17.29 -3.60 10.97
C GLY A 238 16.33 -4.78 10.81
N GLU A 239 15.03 -4.53 10.84
CA GLU A 239 13.97 -5.50 10.54
C GLU A 239 14.09 -6.02 9.11
N TRP A 240 14.31 -5.12 8.13
CA TRP A 240 14.57 -5.54 6.75
C TRP A 240 15.81 -6.44 6.64
N ARG A 241 16.92 -6.08 7.28
CA ARG A 241 18.15 -6.88 7.27
C ARG A 241 17.94 -8.27 7.86
N ARG A 242 17.25 -8.36 9.01
CA ARG A 242 16.91 -9.64 9.64
C ARG A 242 16.02 -10.48 8.73
N LEU A 243 14.98 -9.88 8.17
CA LEU A 243 14.04 -10.53 7.27
C LEU A 243 14.75 -11.14 6.07
N PHE A 244 15.67 -10.41 5.42
CA PHE A 244 16.43 -10.95 4.28
C PHE A 244 17.36 -12.09 4.70
N ALA A 245 18.08 -11.94 5.81
CA ALA A 245 18.97 -12.99 6.31
C ALA A 245 18.23 -14.27 6.71
N GLU A 246 16.99 -14.16 7.20
CA GLU A 246 16.12 -15.30 7.49
C GLU A 246 15.48 -15.92 6.24
N THR A 247 15.39 -15.17 5.14
CA THR A 247 14.75 -15.61 3.91
C THR A 247 15.70 -16.46 3.06
N ASP A 248 16.95 -16.03 2.94
CA ASP A 248 18.01 -16.71 2.18
C ASP A 248 19.31 -16.65 2.99
N SER A 249 19.87 -17.82 3.28
CA SER A 249 21.08 -17.98 4.10
C SER A 249 22.37 -17.88 3.29
N ASN A 250 22.29 -17.68 1.97
CA ASN A 250 23.44 -17.66 1.04
C ASN A 250 24.00 -16.27 0.80
#